data_AF-A0A9D6C748-F1
#
_entry.id   AF-A0A9D6C748-F1
#
_cell.length_a   1.000
_cell.length_b   1.000
_cell.length_c   1.000
_cell.angle_alpha   90.00
_cell.angle_beta   90.00
_cell.angle_gamma   90.00
#
_symmetry.space_group_name_H-M   'P 1'
#
loop_
_entity.id
_entity.type
_entity.pdbx_description
1 polymer ?
#
loop_
_entity_poly.entity_id
_entity_poly.type
_entity_poly.pdbx_seq_one_letter_code
_entity_poly.pdbx_strand_id
1 'polypeptide(L)' 'MTTSTLTKGFYALPVLGWIARDVATKDDDNIWYALVIFLTCVVLAVQTWGLVALSMTALGMVPIMFILLIRITLG' A
#
# COMPACT_ATOMS: atom_id res chain seq x y z
N MET A 1 4.29 -15.81 22.63
CA MET A 1 3.42 -14.75 23.17
C MET A 1 3.92 -13.37 22.69
N THR A 2 4.01 -13.15 21.37
CA THR A 2 4.64 -11.92 20.79
C THR A 2 4.04 -11.49 19.43
N THR A 3 2.96 -12.11 18.97
CA THR A 3 2.34 -11.85 17.64
C THR A 3 1.15 -10.89 17.67
N SER A 4 0.83 -10.29 18.82
CA SER A 4 -0.36 -9.42 19.00
C SER A 4 -0.03 -7.92 19.02
N THR A 5 1.19 -7.56 19.42
CA THR A 5 1.63 -6.16 19.54
C THR A 5 1.89 -5.51 18.19
N LEU A 6 2.39 -6.27 17.19
CA LEU A 6 2.60 -5.77 15.83
C LEU A 6 1.30 -5.38 15.13
N THR A 7 0.24 -6.17 15.33
CA THR A 7 -1.10 -5.91 14.79
C THR A 7 -1.69 -4.61 15.35
N LYS A 8 -1.53 -4.35 16.66
CA LYS A 8 -1.98 -3.10 17.28
C LYS A 8 -1.21 -1.87 16.77
N GLY A 9 0.10 -2.00 16.54
CA GLY A 9 0.93 -0.92 15.98
C GLY A 9 0.59 -0.60 14.53
N PHE A 10 0.39 -1.61 13.68
CA PHE A 10 0.00 -1.41 12.28
C PHE A 10 -1.39 -0.78 12.14
N TYR A 11 -2.36 -1.16 12.98
CA TYR A 11 -3.70 -0.56 13.01
C TYR A 11 -3.74 0.83 13.67
N ALA A 12 -2.64 1.31 14.26
CA ALA A 12 -2.55 2.64 14.86
C ALA A 12 -2.01 3.71 13.89
N LEU A 13 -1.54 3.32 12.71
CA LEU A 13 -1.16 4.29 11.67
C LEU A 13 -2.43 4.99 11.18
N PRO A 14 -2.52 6.33 11.26
CA PRO A 14 -3.78 7.04 11.02
C PRO A 14 -4.31 6.87 9.59
N VAL A 15 -3.42 6.70 8.61
CA VAL A 15 -3.79 6.53 7.19
C VAL A 15 -3.74 5.05 6.79
N LEU A 16 -2.61 4.37 7.03
CA LEU A 16 -2.41 2.98 6.62
C LEU A 16 -3.16 1.97 7.50
N GLY A 17 -3.31 2.25 8.79
CA GLY A 17 -3.99 1.39 9.73
C GLY A 17 -5.51 1.40 9.57
N TRP A 18 -6.09 2.49 9.08
CA TRP A 18 -7.51 2.54 8.72
C TRP A 18 -7.79 1.70 7.46
N ILE A 19 -7.02 1.90 6.39
CA ILE A 19 -7.13 1.11 5.15
C ILE A 19 -6.88 -0.37 5.42
N ALA A 20 -5.84 -0.71 6.17
CA ALA A 20 -5.53 -2.09 6.52
C ALA A 20 -6.62 -2.75 7.37
N ARG A 21 -7.29 -1.99 8.25
CA ARG A 21 -8.42 -2.49 9.03
C ARG A 21 -9.63 -2.71 8.16
N ASP A 22 -9.91 -1.79 7.26
CA ASP A 22 -11.07 -1.88 6.37
C ASP A 22 -10.89 -3.03 5.37
N VAL A 23 -9.69 -3.26 4.83
CA VAL A 23 -9.39 -4.41 3.94
C VAL A 23 -9.40 -5.75 4.69
N ALA A 24 -9.02 -5.78 5.98
CA ALA A 24 -9.00 -7.02 6.76
C ALA A 24 -10.35 -7.39 7.40
N THR A 25 -11.28 -6.45 7.54
CA THR A 25 -12.52 -6.63 8.32
C THR A 25 -13.78 -6.63 7.45
N LYS A 26 -13.72 -6.12 6.21
CA LYS A 26 -14.86 -6.06 5.27
C LYS A 26 -14.57 -6.84 3.99
N ASP A 27 -15.65 -7.15 3.27
CA ASP A 27 -15.72 -7.90 2.01
C ASP A 27 -14.53 -7.68 1.05
N ASP A 28 -14.22 -8.74 0.30
CA ASP A 28 -13.11 -8.82 -0.66
C ASP A 28 -13.09 -7.66 -1.67
N ASP A 29 -14.22 -7.03 -1.96
CA ASP A 29 -14.31 -5.87 -2.87
C ASP A 29 -13.58 -4.61 -2.36
N ASN A 30 -13.32 -4.51 -1.05
CA ASN A 30 -12.70 -3.33 -0.47
C ASN A 30 -11.25 -3.11 -0.95
N ILE A 31 -10.55 -4.17 -1.38
CA ILE A 31 -9.22 -4.06 -1.97
C ILE A 31 -9.23 -3.27 -3.28
N TRP A 32 -10.27 -3.44 -4.10
CA TRP A 32 -10.41 -2.75 -5.38
C TRP A 32 -10.62 -1.25 -5.18
N TYR A 33 -11.42 -0.88 -4.19
CA TYR A 33 -11.58 0.53 -3.82
C TYR A 33 -10.27 1.15 -3.33
N ALA A 34 -9.50 0.45 -2.51
CA ALA A 34 -8.19 0.93 -2.06
C ALA A 34 -7.21 1.16 -3.23
N LEU A 35 -7.19 0.26 -4.22
CA LEU A 35 -6.37 0.41 -5.42
C LEU A 35 -6.80 1.59 -6.28
N VAL A 36 -8.11 1.81 -6.47
CA VAL A 36 -8.63 2.96 -7.22
C VAL A 36 -8.31 4.28 -6.52
N ILE A 37 -8.41 4.33 -5.19
CA ILE A 37 -8.01 5.52 -4.40
C ILE A 37 -6.51 5.78 -4.57
N PHE A 38 -5.68 4.75 -4.48
CA PHE A 38 -4.24 4.88 -4.69
C PHE A 38 -3.92 5.42 -6.09
N LEU A 39 -4.55 4.86 -7.13
CA LEU A 39 -4.39 5.34 -8.51
C LEU A 39 -4.82 6.81 -8.65
N THR A 40 -5.93 7.19 -8.03
CA THR A 40 -6.43 8.57 -8.04
C THR A 40 -5.43 9.52 -7.38
N CYS A 41 -4.83 9.14 -6.25
CA CYS A 41 -3.77 9.91 -5.60
C CYS A 41 -2.55 10.10 -6.50
N VAL A 42 -2.15 9.06 -7.25
CA VAL A 42 -1.05 9.17 -8.23
C VAL A 42 -1.42 10.15 -9.35
N VAL A 43 -2.63 10.06 -9.92
CA VAL A 43 -3.09 11.01 -10.95
C VAL A 43 -3.05 12.44 -10.46
N LEU A 44 -3.54 12.70 -9.23
CA LEU A 44 -3.47 14.03 -8.62
C LEU A 44 -2.02 14.49 -8.40
N ALA A 45 -1.14 13.61 -7.95
CA ALA A 45 0.29 13.92 -7.79
C ALA A 45 0.96 14.26 -9.13
N VAL A 46 0.55 13.61 -10.22
CA VAL A 46 1.03 13.93 -11.58
C VAL A 46 0.49 15.26 -12.05
N GLN A 47 -0.75 15.61 -11.73
CA GLN A 47 -1.29 16.93 -12.06
C GLN A 47 -0.58 18.05 -11.28
N THR A 48 -0.10 17.81 -10.05
CA THR A 48 0.60 18.81 -9.24
C THR A 48 2.09 18.92 -9.54
N TRP A 49 2.79 17.81 -9.80
CA TRP A 49 4.26 17.78 -9.94
C TRP A 49 4.76 17.21 -11.28
N GLY A 50 3.86 16.83 -12.18
CA GLY A 50 4.20 16.31 -13.50
C GLY A 50 4.89 14.95 -13.44
N LEU A 51 5.88 14.76 -14.33
CA LEU A 51 6.60 13.49 -14.51
C LEU A 51 7.37 13.04 -13.25
N VAL A 52 7.76 13.99 -12.38
CA VAL A 52 8.52 13.70 -11.16
C VAL A 52 7.70 12.86 -10.18
N ALA A 53 6.38 13.10 -10.09
CA ALA A 53 5.52 12.28 -9.24
C ALA A 53 5.51 10.82 -9.70
N LEU A 54 5.42 10.57 -11.02
CA LEU A 54 5.48 9.21 -11.58
C LEU A 54 6.80 8.52 -11.26
N SER A 55 7.94 9.21 -11.44
CA SER A 55 9.25 8.61 -11.18
C SER A 55 9.45 8.29 -9.70
N MET A 56 8.95 9.14 -8.78
CA MET A 56 8.99 8.87 -7.33
C MET A 56 8.07 7.72 -6.93
N THR A 57 6.86 7.63 -7.49
CA THR A 57 5.97 6.48 -7.25
C THR A 57 6.59 5.18 -7.76
N ALA A 58 7.18 5.19 -8.95
CA ALA A 58 7.88 4.03 -9.50
C ALA A 58 9.10 3.64 -8.64
N LEU A 59 9.86 4.62 -8.16
CA LEU A 59 10.99 4.39 -7.25
C LEU A 59 10.53 3.75 -5.94
N GLY A 60 9.41 4.21 -5.38
CA GLY A 60 8.80 3.60 -4.19
C GLY A 60 8.34 2.16 -4.40
N MET A 61 7.99 1.76 -5.64
CA MET A 61 7.64 0.38 -5.97
C MET A 61 8.84 -0.56 -6.08
N VAL A 62 10.06 -0.06 -6.29
CA VAL A 62 11.28 -0.88 -6.41
C VAL A 62 11.45 -1.89 -5.26
N PRO A 63 11.42 -1.50 -3.96
CA PRO A 63 11.53 -2.47 -2.88
C PRO A 63 10.39 -3.50 -2.86
N ILE A 64 9.17 -3.11 -3.27
CA ILE A 64 8.03 -4.02 -3.36
C ILE A 64 8.29 -5.10 -4.42
N MET A 65 8.79 -4.70 -5.59
CA MET A 65 9.17 -5.62 -6.66
C MET A 65 10.29 -6.56 -6.23
N PHE A 66 11.31 -6.06 -5.53
CA PHE A 66 12.37 -6.91 -4.97
C PHE A 66 11.82 -7.94 -3.98
N ILE A 67 10.95 -7.51 -3.05
CA ILE A 67 10.32 -8.43 -2.11
C ILE A 67 9.51 -9.48 -2.87
N LEU A 68 8.68 -9.08 -3.84
CA LEU A 68 7.92 -10.01 -4.68
C LEU A 68 8.82 -11.02 -5.37
N LEU A 69 9.89 -10.57 -6.03
CA LEU A 69 10.83 -11.45 -6.73
C LEU A 69 11.53 -12.42 -5.77
N ILE A 70 11.99 -11.94 -4.61
CA ILE A 70 12.61 -12.78 -3.59
C ILE A 70 11.60 -13.82 -3.09
N ARG A 71 10.36 -13.42 -2.81
CA ARG A 71 9.30 -14.33 -2.36
C ARG A 71 9.00 -15.39 -3.40
N ILE A 72 8.85 -15.01 -4.67
CA ILE A 72 8.65 -15.95 -5.78
C ILE A 72 9.85 -16.91 -5.89
N THR A 73 11.07 -16.44 -5.67
CA THR A 73 12.29 -17.27 -5.73
C THR A 73 12.39 -18.26 -4.56
N LEU A 74 11.83 -17.92 -3.40
CA LEU A 74 11.87 -18.76 -2.20
C LEU A 74 10.76 -19.83 -2.14
N GLY A 75 9.68 -19.68 -2.94
CA GLY A 75 8.49 -20.54 -2.91
C GLY A 75 7.52 -20.19 -1.78
#